data_AF-A0A6S7JWT5-F1
#
_entry.id   AF-A0A6S7JWT5-F1
#
_cell.length_a   1.000
_cell.length_b   1.000
_cell.length_c   1.000
_cell.angle_alpha   90.00
_cell.angle_beta   90.00
_cell.angle_gamma   90.00
#
_symmetry.space_group_name_H-M   'P 1'
#
loop_
_entity.id
_entity.type
_entity.pdbx_description
1 polymer ?
#
loop_
_entity_poly.entity_id
_entity_poly.type
_entity_poly.pdbx_seq_one_letter_code
_entity_poly.pdbx_strand_id
1 'polypeptide(L)' 'MKYWGGAAVNSEKCACGMTNSCAGGWKCNCDKNDNAWREDSGYLTDKNTLPVTELRFGDTDPSFNEKG' A
#
# COMPACT_ATOMS: atom_id res chain seq x y z
N MET A 1 -8.67 -2.08 -8.77
CA MET A 1 -8.06 -3.02 -7.81
C MET A 1 -7.68 -2.24 -6.57
N LYS A 2 -8.04 -2.72 -5.38
CA LYS A 2 -7.65 -2.12 -4.09
C LYS A 2 -6.83 -3.14 -3.32
N TYR A 3 -5.57 -3.33 -3.68
CA TYR A 3 -4.58 -4.10 -2.91
C TYR A 3 -3.18 -3.77 -3.46
N TRP A 4 -2.14 -4.00 -2.67
CA TRP A 4 -0.75 -3.89 -3.11
C TRP A 4 -0.04 -5.25 -3.16
N GLY A 5 1.18 -5.27 -3.67
CA GLY A 5 2.01 -6.48 -3.71
C GLY A 5 2.10 -7.17 -2.35
N GLY A 6 2.10 -8.51 -2.36
CA GLY A 6 2.11 -9.34 -1.15
C GLY A 6 0.78 -9.42 -0.40
N ALA A 7 -0.26 -8.68 -0.80
CA ALA A 7 -1.60 -8.82 -0.24
C ALA A 7 -2.51 -9.71 -1.10
N ALA A 8 -3.58 -10.23 -0.49
CA ALA A 8 -4.61 -10.95 -1.23
C ALA A 8 -5.39 -9.98 -2.16
N VAL A 9 -5.77 -10.45 -3.34
CA VAL A 9 -6.57 -9.65 -4.29
C VAL A 9 -7.87 -9.21 -3.61
N ASN A 10 -8.25 -7.93 -3.82
CA ASN A 10 -9.43 -7.29 -3.21
C ASN A 10 -9.42 -7.17 -1.68
N SER A 11 -8.28 -7.38 -1.01
CA SER A 11 -8.17 -7.25 0.45
C SER A 11 -8.20 -5.82 0.98
N GLU A 12 -8.03 -4.81 0.12
CA GLU A 12 -7.78 -3.41 0.51
C GLU A 12 -6.55 -3.22 1.40
N LYS A 13 -5.62 -4.18 1.40
CA LYS A 13 -4.43 -4.18 2.25
C LYS A 13 -3.15 -4.20 1.41
N CYS A 14 -2.05 -3.88 2.09
CA CYS A 14 -0.68 -4.13 1.64
C CYS A 14 -0.11 -5.38 2.32
N ALA A 15 1.09 -5.82 1.94
CA ALA A 15 1.72 -7.03 2.49
C ALA A 15 1.72 -7.04 4.04
N CYS A 16 2.13 -5.94 4.67
CA CYS A 16 2.16 -5.82 6.12
C CYS A 16 0.76 -5.93 6.77
N GLY A 17 -0.29 -5.59 6.04
CA GLY A 17 -1.68 -5.62 6.50
C GLY A 17 -2.22 -7.04 6.56
N MET A 18 -1.61 -7.98 5.83
CA MET A 18 -1.91 -9.41 5.91
C MET A 18 -1.34 -10.05 7.19
N THR A 19 -0.22 -9.52 7.68
CA THR A 19 0.50 -10.02 8.85
C THR A 19 0.27 -9.18 10.11
N ASN A 20 -0.59 -8.15 10.04
CA ASN A 20 -0.80 -7.16 11.10
C ASN A 20 0.50 -6.52 11.60
N SER A 21 1.47 -6.35 10.69
CA SER A 21 2.79 -5.80 11.00
C SER A 21 2.99 -4.39 10.44
N CYS A 22 1.95 -3.78 9.85
CA CYS A 22 2.04 -2.38 9.42
C CYS A 22 2.24 -1.47 10.63
N ALA A 23 2.95 -0.38 10.39
CA ALA A 23 3.13 0.65 11.39
C ALA A 23 1.77 1.15 11.92
N GLY A 24 1.59 1.16 13.25
CA GLY A 24 0.33 1.61 13.86
C GLY A 24 -0.87 0.69 13.65
N GLY A 25 -0.70 -0.49 13.05
CA GLY A 25 -1.80 -1.43 12.80
C GLY A 25 -2.72 -1.05 11.65
N TRP A 26 -2.29 -0.13 10.77
CA TRP A 26 -3.04 0.28 9.57
C TRP A 26 -3.08 -0.82 8.49
N LYS A 27 -3.85 -0.59 7.42
CA LYS A 27 -3.96 -1.55 6.30
C LYS A 27 -2.69 -1.57 5.45
N CYS A 28 -2.04 -0.42 5.33
CA CYS A 28 -0.77 -0.19 4.64
C CYS A 28 0.14 0.69 5.52
N ASN A 29 1.44 0.68 5.27
CA ASN A 29 2.37 1.52 6.03
C ASN A 29 2.20 3.01 5.68
N CYS A 30 2.00 3.34 4.40
CA CYS A 30 1.85 4.73 3.94
C CYS A 30 0.56 5.39 4.48
N ASP A 31 -0.42 4.62 4.95
CA ASP A 31 -1.64 5.15 5.58
C ASP A 31 -1.40 5.87 6.91
N LYS A 32 -0.23 5.66 7.54
CA LYS A 32 0.00 6.08 8.93
C LYS A 32 0.11 7.60 9.08
N ASN A 33 0.59 8.29 8.03
CA ASN A 33 0.78 9.75 8.00
C ASN A 33 1.43 10.32 9.28
N ASP A 34 2.59 9.76 9.67
CA ASP A 34 3.30 10.12 10.91
C ASP A 34 4.60 10.91 10.67
N ASN A 35 4.72 11.57 9.51
CA ASN A 35 5.91 12.33 9.09
C ASN A 35 7.22 11.52 9.10
N ALA A 36 7.12 10.20 9.08
CA ALA A 36 8.23 9.27 8.88
C ALA A 36 8.08 8.64 7.49
N TRP A 37 9.19 8.53 6.76
CA TRP A 37 9.18 7.79 5.48
C TRP A 37 8.77 6.35 5.72
N ARG A 38 7.75 5.88 5.01
CA ARG A 38 7.35 4.48 5.00
C ARG A 38 7.38 3.95 3.57
N GLU A 39 7.19 2.63 3.45
CA GLU A 39 7.00 2.00 2.17
C GLU A 39 6.02 0.85 2.31
N ASP A 40 5.29 0.58 1.22
CA ASP A 40 4.60 -0.67 1.00
C ASP A 40 5.28 -1.41 -0.15
N SER A 41 5.79 -2.62 0.12
CA SER A 41 6.49 -3.45 -0.87
C SER A 41 5.91 -4.86 -0.94
N GLY A 42 6.15 -5.53 -2.07
CA GLY A 42 5.73 -6.90 -2.32
C GLY A 42 5.49 -7.21 -3.80
N TYR A 43 5.26 -8.47 -4.12
CA TYR A 43 5.01 -8.94 -5.49
C TYR A 43 3.52 -9.07 -5.80
N LEU A 44 3.13 -8.71 -7.03
CA LEU A 44 1.84 -9.08 -7.60
C LEU A 44 1.98 -10.44 -8.29
N THR A 45 1.31 -11.46 -7.75
CA THR A 45 1.50 -12.85 -8.18
C THR A 45 0.26 -13.48 -8.81
N ASP A 46 -0.92 -12.86 -8.68
CA ASP A 46 -2.15 -13.32 -9.31
C ASP A 46 -2.14 -12.99 -10.81
N LYS A 47 -1.98 -14.02 -11.64
CA LYS A 47 -1.92 -13.90 -13.10
C LYS A 47 -3.16 -13.26 -13.72
N ASN A 48 -4.33 -13.36 -13.08
CA ASN A 48 -5.57 -12.76 -13.58
C ASN A 48 -5.58 -11.22 -13.45
N THR A 49 -4.70 -10.68 -12.61
CA THR A 49 -4.52 -9.23 -12.38
C THR A 49 -3.32 -8.65 -13.13
N LEU A 50 -2.62 -9.47 -13.91
CA LEU A 50 -1.45 -9.11 -14.69
C LEU A 50 -1.77 -9.09 -16.20
N PRO A 51 -1.06 -8.30 -17.01
CA PRO A 51 0.04 -7.41 -16.64
C PRO A 51 -0.44 -6.15 -15.90
N VAL A 52 0.47 -5.54 -15.14
CA VAL A 52 0.24 -4.20 -14.58
C VAL A 52 0.29 -3.19 -15.73
N THR A 53 -0.80 -2.47 -15.95
CA THR A 53 -0.89 -1.44 -17.00
C THR A 53 -0.91 -0.02 -16.46
N GLU A 54 -1.22 0.15 -15.17
CA GLU A 54 -1.36 1.46 -14.53
C GLU A 54 -1.16 1.33 -13.01
N LEU A 55 -0.60 2.39 -12.40
CA LEU A 55 -0.60 2.61 -10.96
C LEU A 55 -1.28 3.95 -10.67
N ARG A 56 -2.14 3.99 -9.65
CA ARG A 56 -2.87 5.19 -9.23
C ARG A 56 -2.51 5.52 -7.79
N PHE A 57 -1.77 6.60 -7.60
CA PHE A 57 -1.43 7.12 -6.28
C PHE A 57 -2.35 8.30 -5.95
N GLY A 58 -2.97 8.25 -4.77
CA GLY A 58 -3.69 9.38 -4.18
C GLY A 58 -2.85 10.03 -3.10
N ASP A 59 -3.37 11.10 -2.49
CA ASP A 59 -2.73 11.77 -1.36
C ASP A 59 -1.30 12.26 -1.66
N THR A 60 -1.16 12.93 -2.81
CA THR A 60 0.13 13.44 -3.32
C THR A 60 0.22 14.96 -3.23
N ASP A 61 -0.66 15.60 -2.45
CA ASP A 61 -0.70 17.05 -2.33
C ASP A 61 0.51 17.55 -1.49
N PRO A 62 1.45 18.28 -2.10
CA PRO A 62 2.67 18.73 -1.42
C PRO A 62 2.42 19.83 -0.39
N SER A 63 1.19 20.40 -0.32
CA SER A 63 0.84 21.38 0.70
C SER A 63 0.77 20.77 2.10
N PHE A 64 0.59 19.46 2.20
CA PHE A 64 0.70 18.70 3.43
C PHE A 64 2.13 18.12 3.48
N ASN A 65 2.89 18.44 4.53
CA ASN A 65 4.26 17.93 4.74
C ASN A 65 4.26 16.44 5.13
N GLU A 66 3.46 15.63 4.45
CA GLU A 66 3.24 14.24 4.77
C GLU A 66 4.41 13.40 4.26
N LYS A 67 4.72 12.35 5.01
CA LYS A 67 5.63 11.31 4.56
C LYS A 67 4.86 10.01 4.59
N GLY A 68 4.51 9.57 3.38
CA GLY A 68 4.12 8.20 3.10
C GLY A 68 5.33 7.28 3.14
#